data_AF-A0A117MEI9-F1
#
_entry.id   AF-A0A117MEI9-F1
#
_cell.length_a   1.000
_cell.length_b   1.000
_cell.length_c   1.000
_cell.angle_alpha   90.00
_cell.angle_beta   90.00
_cell.angle_gamma   90.00
#
_symmetry.space_group_name_H-M   'P 1'
#
loop_
_entity.id
_entity.type
_entity.pdbx_description
1 polymer ?
#
loop_
_entity_poly.entity_id
_entity_poly.type
_entity_poly.pdbx_seq_one_letter_code
_entity_poly.pdbx_strand_id
1 'polypeptide(L)'
;MESVSNKIDKAIGPIFGVLLAIIWVALLFLIEGILFSHQDFMDNPFIAWFNLGLVPFFVYAGNYLLYSRKLGGIETNRAVIMLKSWILCFLLWFPVLGVIYLGQYDVPDPIEKWGALLLAPVVYLAWDWSATRRKSHANAGRE
;
A
#
# COMPACT_ATOMS: atom_id res chain seq x y z
N MET A 1 25.08 -19.20 2.75
CA MET A 1 25.74 -17.91 3.02
C MET A 1 25.03 -16.84 2.21
N GLU A 2 24.36 -15.90 2.87
CA GLU A 2 23.75 -14.76 2.20
C GLU A 2 24.87 -13.84 1.68
N SER A 3 24.87 -13.49 0.39
CA SER A 3 25.94 -12.69 -0.20
C SER A 3 25.94 -11.27 0.39
N VAL A 4 27.13 -10.64 0.46
CA VAL A 4 27.25 -9.25 0.92
C VAL A 4 26.35 -8.30 0.10
N SER A 5 26.19 -8.58 -1.20
CA SER A 5 25.24 -7.88 -2.08
C SER A 5 23.79 -7.96 -1.58
N ASN A 6 23.33 -9.14 -1.15
CA ASN A 6 21.96 -9.31 -0.67
C ASN A 6 21.70 -8.53 0.62
N LYS A 7 22.69 -8.41 1.51
CA LYS A 7 22.57 -7.57 2.72
C LYS A 7 22.47 -6.08 2.40
N ILE A 8 23.26 -5.62 1.44
CA ILE A 8 23.24 -4.23 0.96
C ILE A 8 21.89 -3.92 0.30
N ASP A 9 21.43 -4.80 -0.60
CA ASP A 9 20.14 -4.65 -1.28
C ASP A 9 18.95 -4.60 -0.29
N LYS A 10 19.00 -5.41 0.78
CA LYS A 10 17.97 -5.44 1.83
C LYS A 10 17.91 -4.12 2.63
N ALA A 11 19.05 -3.48 2.86
CA ALA A 11 19.14 -2.22 3.58
C ALA A 11 18.76 -1.02 2.68
N ILE A 12 19.15 -1.06 1.39
CA ILE A 12 18.88 0.01 0.44
C ILE A 12 17.44 -0.02 -0.08
N GLY A 13 16.82 -1.20 -0.16
CA GLY A 13 15.43 -1.38 -0.61
C GLY A 13 14.43 -0.40 0.02
N PRO A 14 14.31 -0.36 1.35
CA PRO A 14 13.45 0.60 2.04
C PRO A 14 13.83 2.05 1.81
N ILE A 15 15.14 2.38 1.78
CA ILE A 15 15.63 3.75 1.55
C ILE A 15 15.20 4.24 0.16
N PHE A 16 15.36 3.38 -0.86
CA PHE A 16 14.89 3.67 -2.21
C PHE A 16 13.37 3.82 -2.26
N GLY A 17 12.63 3.01 -1.50
CA GLY A 17 11.18 3.15 -1.38
C GLY A 17 10.74 4.46 -0.73
N VAL A 18 11.46 4.93 0.29
CA VAL A 18 11.24 6.26 0.90
C VAL A 18 11.54 7.37 -0.11
N LEU A 19 12.60 7.25 -0.90
CA LEU A 19 12.92 8.22 -1.95
C LEU A 19 11.79 8.28 -3.00
N LEU A 20 11.26 7.13 -3.42
CA LEU A 20 10.08 7.04 -4.29
C LEU A 20 8.85 7.72 -3.67
N ALA A 21 8.61 7.53 -2.38
CA ALA A 21 7.52 8.19 -1.67
C ALA A 21 7.68 9.72 -1.64
N ILE A 22 8.90 10.23 -1.43
CA ILE A 22 9.20 11.67 -1.47
C ILE A 22 8.96 12.23 -2.88
N ILE A 23 9.45 11.54 -3.91
CA ILE A 23 9.23 11.95 -5.31
C ILE A 23 7.73 11.98 -5.63
N TRP A 24 6.98 10.99 -5.17
CA TRP A 24 5.52 10.95 -5.32
C TRP A 24 4.84 12.14 -4.67
N VAL A 25 5.13 12.39 -3.39
CA VAL A 25 4.53 13.53 -2.66
C VAL A 25 4.90 14.85 -3.32
N ALA A 26 6.15 15.04 -3.73
CA ALA A 26 6.58 16.26 -4.43
C ALA A 26 5.84 16.45 -5.77
N LEU A 27 5.62 15.37 -6.52
CA LEU A 27 4.86 15.40 -7.77
C LEU A 27 3.39 15.76 -7.53
N LEU A 28 2.79 15.23 -6.47
CA LEU A 28 1.43 15.58 -6.08
C LEU A 28 1.31 17.04 -5.66
N PHE A 29 2.25 17.57 -4.87
CA PHE A 29 2.29 18.99 -4.52
C PHE A 29 2.32 19.89 -5.76
N LEU A 30 3.08 19.52 -6.80
CA LEU A 30 3.11 20.27 -8.07
C LEU A 30 1.78 20.21 -8.82
N ILE A 31 1.18 19.01 -8.91
CA ILE A 31 -0.11 18.80 -9.60
C ILE A 31 -1.26 19.49 -8.85
N GLU A 32 -1.25 19.46 -7.52
CA GLU A 32 -2.24 20.11 -6.67
C GLU A 32 -2.15 21.62 -6.74
N GLY A 33 -0.94 22.19 -6.76
CA GLY A 33 -0.76 23.61 -6.99
C GLY A 33 -1.36 24.09 -8.33
N ILE A 34 -1.47 23.18 -9.31
CA ILE A 34 -2.10 23.45 -10.61
C ILE A 34 -3.62 23.18 -10.59
N LEU A 35 -4.08 22.09 -9.99
CA LEU A 35 -5.48 21.63 -10.05
C LEU A 35 -6.39 22.18 -8.93
N PHE A 36 -5.84 22.47 -7.75
CA PHE A 36 -6.59 22.77 -6.53
C PHE A 36 -6.02 23.98 -5.80
N SER A 37 -5.80 25.09 -6.52
CA SER A 37 -5.05 26.26 -6.03
C SER A 37 -5.61 26.99 -4.78
N HIS A 38 -6.68 26.49 -4.14
CA HIS A 38 -7.39 27.12 -3.03
C HIS A 38 -7.93 26.14 -1.96
N GLN A 39 -7.49 24.87 -1.92
CA GLN A 39 -7.90 23.94 -0.85
C GLN A 39 -6.73 23.57 0.06
N ASP A 40 -6.94 23.67 1.37
CA ASP A 40 -5.98 23.23 2.37
C ASP A 40 -5.90 21.69 2.37
N PHE A 41 -4.66 21.20 2.38
CA PHE A 41 -4.29 19.79 2.26
C PHE A 41 -5.02 18.84 3.23
N MET A 42 -5.35 19.33 4.44
CA MET A 42 -6.00 18.54 5.49
C MET A 42 -7.53 18.56 5.42
N ASP A 43 -8.12 19.45 4.64
CA ASP A 43 -9.58 19.67 4.64
C ASP A 43 -10.30 18.77 3.64
N ASN A 44 -9.60 18.29 2.60
CA ASN A 44 -10.17 17.39 1.63
C ASN A 44 -9.70 15.94 1.85
N PRO A 45 -10.56 15.03 2.34
CA PRO A 45 -10.17 13.66 2.65
C PRO A 45 -9.70 12.86 1.43
N PHE A 46 -10.16 13.21 0.22
CA PHE A 46 -9.67 12.57 -1.01
C PHE A 46 -8.25 12.99 -1.35
N ILE A 47 -7.93 14.27 -1.17
CA ILE A 47 -6.57 14.80 -1.41
C ILE A 47 -5.61 14.20 -0.38
N ALA A 48 -5.99 14.21 0.90
CA ALA A 48 -5.21 13.59 1.97
C ALA A 48 -4.98 12.10 1.71
N TRP A 49 -6.01 11.36 1.27
CA TRP A 49 -5.90 9.95 0.95
C TRP A 49 -5.03 9.67 -0.28
N PHE A 50 -5.18 10.46 -1.35
CA PHE A 50 -4.38 10.31 -2.57
C PHE A 50 -2.88 10.55 -2.30
N ASN A 51 -2.55 11.46 -1.39
CA ASN A 51 -1.19 11.73 -0.96
C ASN A 51 -0.61 10.65 -0.05
N LEU A 52 -1.29 10.35 1.06
CA LEU A 52 -0.73 9.52 2.12
C LEU A 52 -0.98 8.02 1.89
N GLY A 53 -2.07 7.66 1.22
CA GLY A 53 -2.50 6.27 1.05
C GLY A 53 -1.54 5.41 0.23
N LEU A 54 -0.75 6.01 -0.67
CA LEU A 54 0.26 5.30 -1.47
C LEU A 54 1.67 5.31 -0.85
N VAL A 55 1.92 6.08 0.21
CA VAL A 55 3.24 6.12 0.85
C VAL A 55 3.72 4.73 1.28
N PRO A 56 2.91 3.90 1.98
CA PRO A 56 3.33 2.54 2.34
C PRO A 56 3.64 1.70 1.10
N PHE A 57 2.84 1.84 0.03
CA PHE A 57 3.04 1.14 -1.23
C PHE A 57 4.43 1.43 -1.83
N PHE A 58 4.85 2.70 -1.88
CA PHE A 58 6.17 3.07 -2.42
C PHE A 58 7.32 2.51 -1.57
N VAL A 59 7.19 2.52 -0.25
CA VAL A 59 8.19 1.93 0.67
C VAL A 59 8.34 0.43 0.40
N TYR A 60 7.23 -0.31 0.30
CA TYR A 60 7.26 -1.74 -0.04
C TYR A 60 7.72 -2.00 -1.47
N ALA A 61 7.41 -1.10 -2.41
CA ALA A 61 7.82 -1.22 -3.80
C ALA A 61 9.34 -1.09 -3.95
N GLY A 62 9.97 -0.19 -3.19
CA GLY A 62 11.43 -0.07 -3.17
C GLY A 62 12.12 -1.35 -2.71
N ASN A 63 11.61 -1.96 -1.62
CA ASN A 63 12.11 -3.25 -1.13
C ASN A 63 11.85 -4.40 -2.12
N TYR A 64 10.72 -4.37 -2.83
CA TYR A 64 10.45 -5.34 -3.87
C TYR A 64 11.43 -5.22 -5.05
N LEU A 65 11.63 -4.00 -5.56
CA LEU A 65 12.44 -3.72 -6.75
C LEU A 65 13.91 -4.07 -6.56
N LEU A 66 14.48 -3.76 -5.38
CA LEU A 66 15.91 -3.94 -5.14
C LEU A 66 16.27 -5.28 -4.51
N TYR A 67 15.39 -5.86 -3.69
CA TYR A 67 15.71 -7.07 -2.92
C TYR A 67 14.79 -8.25 -3.29
N SER A 68 13.48 -8.12 -3.07
CA SER A 68 12.57 -9.28 -3.09
C SER A 68 12.40 -9.89 -4.50
N ARG A 69 12.59 -9.09 -5.56
CA ARG A 69 12.60 -9.57 -6.95
C ARG A 69 13.80 -10.48 -7.26
N LYS A 70 14.96 -10.24 -6.65
CA LYS A 70 16.20 -10.99 -6.89
C LYS A 70 16.20 -12.37 -6.22
N LEU A 71 15.46 -12.52 -5.12
CA LEU A 71 15.39 -13.76 -4.35
C LEU A 71 14.62 -14.87 -5.06
N GLY A 72 13.65 -14.53 -5.92
CA GLY A 72 12.78 -15.50 -6.58
C GLY A 72 11.88 -16.29 -5.63
N GLY A 73 11.00 -17.13 -6.19
CA GLY A 73 10.21 -18.07 -5.42
C GLY A 73 9.18 -17.44 -4.47
N ILE A 74 9.14 -17.95 -3.23
CA ILE A 74 8.09 -17.62 -2.24
C ILE A 74 8.18 -16.16 -1.79
N GLU A 75 9.39 -15.63 -1.61
CA GLU A 75 9.59 -14.27 -1.10
C GLU A 75 9.13 -13.21 -2.11
N THR A 76 9.42 -13.43 -3.40
CA THR A 76 8.91 -12.59 -4.49
C THR A 76 7.38 -12.62 -4.55
N ASN A 77 6.77 -13.80 -4.45
CA ASN A 77 5.31 -13.93 -4.46
C ASN A 77 4.67 -13.23 -3.26
N ARG A 78 5.25 -13.34 -2.06
CA ARG A 78 4.76 -12.66 -0.86
C ARG A 78 4.83 -11.14 -1.00
N ALA A 79 5.94 -10.62 -1.52
CA ALA A 79 6.10 -9.20 -1.78
C ALA A 79 5.11 -8.67 -2.83
N VAL A 80 4.85 -9.44 -3.90
CA VAL A 80 3.83 -9.08 -4.92
C VAL A 80 2.44 -9.07 -4.32
N ILE A 81 2.09 -10.06 -3.48
CA ILE A 81 0.79 -10.09 -2.78
C ILE A 81 0.64 -8.87 -1.88
N MET A 82 1.69 -8.50 -1.16
CA MET A 82 1.68 -7.33 -0.28
C MET A 82 1.48 -6.02 -1.07
N LEU A 83 2.17 -5.86 -2.20
CA LEU A 83 1.98 -4.71 -3.10
C LEU A 83 0.56 -4.64 -3.68
N LYS A 84 0.03 -5.77 -4.17
CA LYS A 84 -1.34 -5.84 -4.69
C LYS A 84 -2.37 -5.51 -3.62
N SER A 85 -2.16 -5.98 -2.39
CA SER A 85 -3.06 -5.72 -1.26
C SER A 85 -3.09 -4.23 -0.92
N TRP A 86 -1.93 -3.55 -0.92
CA TRP A 86 -1.86 -2.10 -0.72
C TRP A 86 -2.59 -1.31 -1.80
N ILE A 87 -2.40 -1.67 -3.08
CA ILE A 87 -3.13 -1.01 -4.19
C ILE A 87 -4.64 -1.25 -4.06
N LEU A 88 -5.05 -2.48 -3.76
CA LEU A 88 -6.48 -2.80 -3.59
C LEU A 88 -7.07 -2.02 -2.42
N CYS A 89 -6.37 -1.94 -1.29
CA CYS A 89 -6.82 -1.16 -0.14
C CYS A 89 -6.93 0.33 -0.47
N PHE A 90 -5.95 0.85 -1.22
CA PHE A 90 -5.97 2.23 -1.73
C PHE A 90 -7.22 2.50 -2.56
N LEU A 91 -7.50 1.65 -3.55
CA LEU A 91 -8.65 1.79 -4.45
C LEU A 91 -9.99 1.56 -3.74
N LEU A 92 -10.06 0.60 -2.82
CA LEU A 92 -11.30 0.22 -2.13
C LEU A 92 -11.71 1.27 -1.10
N TRP A 93 -10.78 2.07 -0.59
CA TRP A 93 -11.09 3.17 0.32
C TRP A 93 -11.68 4.40 -0.36
N PHE A 94 -11.41 4.63 -1.66
CA PHE A 94 -12.03 5.73 -2.42
C PHE A 94 -13.57 5.75 -2.36
N PRO A 95 -14.29 4.66 -2.65
CA PRO A 95 -15.75 4.65 -2.55
C PRO A 95 -16.23 4.81 -1.10
N VAL A 96 -15.46 4.34 -0.11
CA VAL A 96 -15.80 4.54 1.31
C VAL A 96 -15.74 6.03 1.67
N LEU A 97 -14.66 6.72 1.28
CA LEU A 97 -14.57 8.18 1.40
C LEU A 97 -15.69 8.89 0.63
N GLY A 98 -16.04 8.39 -0.56
CA GLY A 98 -17.21 8.80 -1.34
C GLY A 98 -18.50 8.83 -0.53
N VAL A 99 -18.81 7.71 0.13
CA VAL A 99 -20.04 7.58 0.92
C VAL A 99 -20.01 8.45 2.17
N ILE A 100 -18.86 8.54 2.85
CA ILE A 100 -18.71 9.38 4.06
C ILE A 100 -18.90 10.86 3.70
N TYR A 101 -18.18 11.32 2.66
CA TYR A 101 -18.20 12.72 2.22
C TYR A 101 -19.56 13.13 1.67
N LEU A 102 -20.20 12.29 0.83
CA LEU A 102 -21.53 12.58 0.27
C LEU A 102 -22.65 12.44 1.31
N GLY A 103 -22.51 11.52 2.25
CA GLY A 103 -23.49 11.28 3.29
C GLY A 103 -23.42 12.29 4.44
N GLN A 104 -22.42 13.19 4.45
CA GLN A 104 -22.13 14.09 5.56
C GLN A 104 -22.13 13.38 6.91
N TYR A 105 -21.65 12.12 6.92
CA TYR A 105 -21.58 11.35 8.14
C TYR A 105 -20.49 11.94 9.02
N ASP A 106 -20.85 12.27 10.25
CA ASP A 106 -19.92 12.77 11.25
C ASP A 106 -19.08 11.59 11.77
N VAL A 107 -18.05 11.25 10.99
CA VAL A 107 -17.12 10.17 11.29
C VAL A 107 -15.98 10.76 12.11
N PRO A 108 -15.54 10.09 13.19
CA PRO A 108 -14.38 10.55 13.93
C PRO A 108 -13.18 10.76 13.02
N ASP A 109 -12.59 11.96 13.08
CA ASP A 109 -11.37 12.39 12.39
C ASP A 109 -10.30 11.30 12.18
N PRO A 110 -9.98 10.45 13.18
CA PRO A 110 -8.97 9.41 13.02
C PRO A 110 -9.38 8.31 12.02
N ILE A 111 -10.67 8.00 11.92
CA ILE A 111 -11.19 6.95 11.03
C ILE A 111 -11.23 7.45 9.60
N GLU A 112 -11.58 8.71 9.37
CA GLU A 112 -11.56 9.33 8.06
C GLU A 112 -10.13 9.40 7.49
N LYS A 113 -9.17 9.79 8.33
CA LYS A 113 -7.75 9.98 7.94
C LYS A 113 -6.95 8.67 7.89
N TRP A 114 -7.22 7.72 8.79
CA TRP A 114 -6.39 6.51 8.96
C TRP A 114 -7.13 5.19 8.76
N GLY A 115 -8.44 5.20 8.52
CA GLY A 115 -9.26 3.97 8.46
C GLY A 115 -8.77 2.96 7.42
N ALA A 116 -8.19 3.42 6.33
CA ALA A 116 -7.58 2.57 5.32
C ALA A 116 -6.25 1.93 5.73
N LEU A 117 -5.45 2.59 6.57
CA LEU A 117 -4.24 1.96 7.13
C LEU A 117 -4.61 0.81 8.06
N LEU A 118 -5.76 0.89 8.74
CA LEU A 118 -6.30 -0.19 9.56
C LEU A 118 -6.89 -1.33 8.71
N LEU A 119 -7.41 -1.02 7.52
CA LEU A 119 -7.94 -2.00 6.57
C LEU A 119 -6.84 -2.78 5.84
N ALA A 120 -5.68 -2.18 5.58
CA ALA A 120 -4.57 -2.83 4.90
C ALA A 120 -4.11 -4.17 5.55
N PRO A 121 -3.88 -4.26 6.88
CA PRO A 121 -3.55 -5.53 7.52
C PRO A 121 -4.72 -6.54 7.48
N VAL A 122 -5.98 -6.07 7.51
CA VAL A 122 -7.16 -6.94 7.41
C VAL A 122 -7.25 -7.58 6.01
N VAL A 123 -7.06 -6.79 4.95
CA VAL A 123 -7.04 -7.29 3.57
C VAL A 123 -5.86 -8.25 3.36
N TYR A 124 -4.69 -7.92 3.91
CA TYR A 124 -3.53 -8.80 3.86
C TYR A 124 -3.81 -10.16 4.52
N LEU A 125 -4.37 -10.16 5.74
CA LEU A 125 -4.73 -11.38 6.46
C LEU A 125 -5.80 -12.19 5.72
N ALA A 126 -6.81 -11.52 5.14
CA ALA A 126 -7.84 -12.18 4.35
C ALA A 126 -7.25 -12.88 3.10
N TRP A 127 -6.27 -12.25 2.44
CA TRP A 127 -5.60 -12.83 1.28
C TRP A 127 -4.69 -14.00 1.66
N ASP A 128 -3.90 -13.87 2.73
CA ASP A 128 -3.05 -14.94 3.24
C ASP A 128 -3.86 -16.16 3.68
N TRP A 129 -4.99 -15.92 4.34
CA TRP A 129 -5.95 -16.95 4.72
C TRP A 129 -6.64 -17.62 3.52
N SER A 130 -7.01 -16.85 2.49
CA SER A 130 -7.55 -17.40 1.24
C SER A 130 -6.52 -18.27 0.50
N ALA A 131 -5.25 -17.84 0.49
CA ALA A 131 -4.15 -18.57 -0.14
C ALA A 131 -3.82 -19.89 0.60
N THR A 132 -3.89 -19.89 1.93
CA THR A 132 -3.70 -21.10 2.75
C THR A 132 -4.86 -22.09 2.57
N ARG A 133 -6.12 -21.62 2.50
CA ARG A 133 -7.28 -22.50 2.19
C ARG A 133 -7.17 -23.17 0.81
N ARG A 134 -6.76 -22.43 -0.23
CA ARG A 134 -6.61 -23.03 -1.59
C ARG A 134 -5.56 -24.13 -1.63
N LYS A 135 -4.46 -24.00 -0.88
CA LYS A 135 -3.44 -25.06 -0.78
C LYS A 135 -3.95 -26.29 -0.03
N SER A 136 -4.76 -26.11 1.01
CA SER A 136 -5.40 -27.21 1.74
C SER A 136 -6.36 -28.02 0.85
N HIS A 137 -7.19 -27.36 0.04
CA HIS A 137 -8.09 -28.05 -0.89
C HIS A 137 -7.37 -28.75 -2.05
N ALA A 138 -6.22 -28.24 -2.51
CA ALA A 138 -5.44 -28.89 -3.57
C ALA A 138 -4.76 -30.20 -3.12
N ASN A 139 -4.48 -30.36 -1.81
CA ASN A 139 -3.92 -31.59 -1.25
C ASN A 139 -4.99 -32.61 -0.88
N ALA A 140 -6.22 -32.18 -0.57
CA ALA A 140 -7.33 -33.07 -0.24
C ALA A 140 -7.93 -33.84 -1.44
N GLY A 141 -7.51 -33.52 -2.67
CA GLY A 141 -7.92 -34.23 -3.90
C GLY A 141 -6.87 -35.19 -4.46
N ARG A 142 -5.81 -35.50 -3.69
CA ARG A 142 -4.72 -36.42 -4.08
C ARG A 142 -4.61 -37.65 -3.17
N GLU A 143 -5.66 -37.96 -2.43
CA GLU A 143 -5.79 -39.20 -1.66
C GLU A 143 -6.73 -40.17 -2.37
#